data_AF-A0A521FID3-F1
#
_entry.id   AF-A0A521FID3-F1
#
_cell.length_a   1.000
_cell.length_b   1.000
_cell.length_c   1.000
_cell.angle_alpha   90.00
_cell.angle_beta   90.00
_cell.angle_gamma   90.00
#
_symmetry.space_group_name_H-M   'P 1'
#
loop_
_entity.id
_entity.type
_entity.pdbx_description
1 polymer ?
#
loop_
_entity_poly.entity_id
_entity_poly.type
_entity_poly.pdbx_seq_one_letter_code
_entity_poly.pdbx_strand_id
1 'polypeptide(L)'
;MVIFIADASWIVPGKAAWSWWSHPEDFTPEMYKKFTDVSASFGFRYTLFDAGWEKANKEGKIIDHALAKGVQPLVWGYSAEYFDSDKRKKRFKELADMGVKGVKIDFWCSDRQEVMGTLQSVFEDAAKEHLLVNLHGTTVPRGWHRTWPNFVTAEAILGTESYFYEPRFPEKAAEQNTVLPFTRNVAGPADYTPFALTFRKYTRLNTATHELAMAMIYTSGVIHFADSEEVFNSLPTELKNLLKEMPATWDKTECIIGEPGKALVLSRQKDDLSYIVGINGTNANQSITIDLKKYGKGFSKFRIISEGKDPLMDFKVESYPLTSNWKYNLAPKGGFIIQFIK
;
A
#
# COMPACT_ATOMS: atom_id res chain seq x y z
N MET A 1 3.08 4.41 29.45
CA MET A 1 3.37 4.60 28.02
C MET A 1 2.19 5.34 27.41
N VAL A 2 2.42 6.47 26.73
CA VAL A 2 1.35 7.46 26.45
C VAL A 2 0.84 7.28 25.02
N ILE A 3 -0.46 6.98 24.89
CA ILE A 3 -1.23 7.11 23.64
C ILE A 3 -1.99 8.43 23.78
N PHE A 4 -1.82 9.35 22.84
CA PHE A 4 -2.42 10.70 22.94
C PHE A 4 -3.83 10.80 22.37
N ILE A 5 -4.29 9.78 21.64
CA ILE A 5 -5.65 9.70 21.09
C ILE A 5 -6.46 8.75 21.97
N ALA A 6 -7.41 9.28 22.75
CA ALA A 6 -8.25 8.50 23.65
C ALA A 6 -9.28 7.64 22.91
N ASP A 7 -9.86 8.17 21.83
CA ASP A 7 -10.78 7.46 20.93
C ASP A 7 -10.15 7.28 19.55
N ALA A 8 -9.77 6.05 19.23
CA ALA A 8 -9.18 5.67 17.94
C ALA A 8 -10.19 5.05 16.97
N SER A 9 -11.50 5.03 17.28
CA SER A 9 -12.52 4.35 16.45
C SER A 9 -12.69 4.94 15.05
N TRP A 10 -12.37 6.22 14.88
CA TRP A 10 -12.39 6.91 13.59
C TRP A 10 -11.20 6.56 12.69
N ILE A 11 -10.14 5.97 13.26
CA ILE A 11 -8.91 5.61 12.55
C ILE A 11 -9.11 4.24 11.92
N VAL A 12 -9.52 4.25 10.65
CA VAL A 12 -9.82 3.00 9.94
C VAL A 12 -8.78 2.72 8.86
N PRO A 13 -8.04 1.60 8.95
CA PRO A 13 -7.15 1.19 7.87
C PRO A 13 -7.90 0.92 6.57
N GLY A 14 -7.20 0.96 5.44
CA GLY A 14 -7.86 0.70 4.16
C GLY A 14 -6.95 0.63 2.95
N LYS A 15 -7.60 0.67 1.79
CA LYS A 15 -6.98 0.62 0.47
C LYS A 15 -7.44 1.85 -0.30
N ALA A 16 -6.60 2.36 -1.18
CA ALA A 16 -6.88 3.49 -2.05
C ALA A 16 -6.46 3.19 -3.47
N ALA A 17 -7.26 3.58 -4.46
CA ALA A 17 -6.75 3.75 -5.81
C ALA A 17 -6.01 5.10 -5.91
N TRP A 18 -4.97 5.15 -6.74
CA TRP A 18 -4.09 6.32 -6.85
C TRP A 18 -3.71 6.63 -8.30
N SER A 19 -4.12 7.80 -8.79
CA SER A 19 -3.98 8.15 -10.21
C SER A 19 -2.57 8.57 -10.63
N TRP A 20 -1.79 9.16 -9.72
CA TRP A 20 -0.53 9.82 -10.06
C TRP A 20 0.48 8.85 -10.70
N TRP A 21 0.56 7.61 -10.20
CA TRP A 21 1.41 6.61 -10.81
C TRP A 21 1.04 6.38 -12.28
N SER A 22 -0.26 6.23 -12.58
CA SER A 22 -0.70 5.90 -13.93
C SER A 22 -0.75 7.09 -14.89
N HIS A 23 -1.12 8.25 -14.36
CA HIS A 23 -1.37 9.49 -15.09
C HIS A 23 -0.75 10.67 -14.33
N PRO A 24 0.59 10.78 -14.26
CA PRO A 24 1.29 11.77 -13.42
C PRO A 24 1.09 13.22 -13.86
N GLU A 25 0.56 13.43 -15.07
CA GLU A 25 0.34 14.75 -15.67
C GLU A 25 -1.16 15.11 -15.80
N ASP A 26 -2.06 14.19 -15.45
CA ASP A 26 -3.51 14.40 -15.57
C ASP A 26 -4.14 14.76 -14.22
N PHE A 27 -4.31 16.06 -14.01
CA PHE A 27 -4.93 16.64 -12.81
C PHE A 27 -6.38 17.06 -13.06
N THR A 28 -7.06 16.48 -14.05
CA THR A 28 -8.44 16.84 -14.36
C THR A 28 -9.42 16.30 -13.32
N PRO A 29 -10.56 16.98 -13.09
CA PRO A 29 -11.63 16.41 -12.25
C PRO A 29 -12.09 15.03 -12.73
N GLU A 30 -12.13 14.82 -14.04
CA GLU A 30 -12.53 13.55 -14.67
C GLU A 30 -11.60 12.41 -14.23
N MET A 31 -10.29 12.64 -14.24
CA MET A 31 -9.31 11.63 -13.82
C MET A 31 -9.45 11.26 -12.34
N TYR A 32 -9.61 12.25 -11.45
CA TYR A 32 -9.82 11.96 -10.02
C TYR A 32 -11.14 11.24 -9.74
N LYS A 33 -12.21 11.59 -10.45
CA LYS A 33 -13.50 10.89 -10.34
C LYS A 33 -13.40 9.45 -10.84
N LYS A 34 -12.68 9.21 -11.94
CA LYS A 34 -12.40 7.87 -12.47
C LYS A 34 -11.74 6.97 -11.40
N PHE A 35 -10.72 7.46 -10.71
CA PHE A 35 -10.05 6.69 -9.64
C PHE A 35 -10.89 6.53 -8.37
N THR A 36 -11.79 7.47 -8.11
CA THR A 36 -12.83 7.29 -7.09
C THR A 36 -13.77 6.14 -7.45
N ASP A 37 -14.19 6.05 -8.72
CA ASP A 37 -15.06 4.97 -9.21
C ASP A 37 -14.34 3.61 -9.21
N VAL A 38 -13.04 3.57 -9.51
CA VAL A 38 -12.20 2.37 -9.29
C VAL A 38 -12.27 1.97 -7.82
N SER A 39 -12.02 2.90 -6.90
CA SER A 39 -12.07 2.61 -5.47
C SER A 39 -13.44 2.05 -5.04
N ALA A 40 -14.53 2.67 -5.49
CA ALA A 40 -15.88 2.19 -5.22
C ALA A 40 -16.13 0.77 -5.77
N SER A 41 -15.68 0.47 -7.00
CA SER A 41 -15.90 -0.83 -7.65
C SER A 41 -15.16 -2.00 -6.98
N PHE A 42 -14.04 -1.72 -6.31
CA PHE A 42 -13.25 -2.68 -5.53
C PHE A 42 -13.54 -2.61 -4.02
N GLY A 43 -14.49 -1.79 -3.58
CA GLY A 43 -14.77 -1.60 -2.16
C GLY A 43 -13.58 -1.02 -1.38
N PHE A 44 -12.69 -0.31 -2.05
CA PHE A 44 -11.61 0.42 -1.41
C PHE A 44 -12.19 1.60 -0.65
N ARG A 45 -11.83 1.70 0.62
CA ARG A 45 -12.34 2.75 1.52
C ARG A 45 -11.94 4.14 1.06
N TYR A 46 -10.77 4.29 0.44
CA TYR A 46 -10.15 5.57 0.17
C TYR A 46 -9.93 5.79 -1.33
N THR A 47 -9.73 7.05 -1.69
CA THR A 47 -9.12 7.49 -2.96
C THR A 47 -8.12 8.59 -2.62
N LEU A 48 -6.97 8.63 -3.30
CA LEU A 48 -5.97 9.67 -3.09
C LEU A 48 -6.01 10.70 -4.23
N PHE A 49 -6.35 11.93 -3.87
CA PHE A 49 -6.22 13.08 -4.75
C PHE A 49 -4.84 13.72 -4.55
N ASP A 50 -3.90 13.34 -5.44
CA ASP A 50 -2.52 13.80 -5.38
C ASP A 50 -2.35 15.25 -5.90
N ALA A 51 -1.14 15.70 -6.19
CA ALA A 51 -0.82 17.05 -6.67
C ALA A 51 -1.81 17.57 -7.73
N GLY A 52 -2.26 18.82 -7.61
CA GLY A 52 -3.23 19.45 -8.52
C GLY A 52 -4.71 19.36 -8.10
N TRP A 53 -5.02 18.60 -7.04
CA TRP A 53 -6.40 18.31 -6.63
C TRP A 53 -7.24 19.55 -6.26
N GLU A 54 -6.66 20.62 -5.71
CA GLU A 54 -7.44 21.78 -5.27
C GLU A 54 -8.16 22.46 -6.44
N LYS A 55 -7.45 22.63 -7.56
CA LYS A 55 -8.01 23.16 -8.80
C LYS A 55 -9.10 22.22 -9.31
N ALA A 56 -8.82 20.92 -9.37
CA ALA A 56 -9.78 19.94 -9.82
C ALA A 56 -11.04 19.88 -8.93
N ASN A 57 -10.89 20.05 -7.62
CA ASN A 57 -12.02 20.11 -6.70
C ASN A 57 -12.86 21.37 -6.91
N LYS A 58 -12.22 22.52 -7.13
CA LYS A 58 -12.95 23.77 -7.44
C LYS A 58 -13.75 23.65 -8.74
N GLU A 59 -13.18 23.00 -9.75
CA GLU A 59 -13.79 22.89 -11.09
C GLU A 59 -14.84 21.78 -11.17
N GLY A 60 -14.62 20.65 -10.51
CA GLY A 60 -15.46 19.47 -10.68
C GLY A 60 -15.96 18.79 -9.40
N LYS A 61 -15.72 19.37 -8.21
CA LYS A 61 -16.22 18.87 -6.92
C LYS A 61 -15.86 17.40 -6.66
N ILE A 62 -14.59 17.06 -6.84
CA ILE A 62 -14.10 15.67 -6.74
C ILE A 62 -14.30 15.08 -5.33
N ILE A 63 -14.25 15.91 -4.28
CA ILE A 63 -14.50 15.48 -2.90
C ILE A 63 -15.96 15.10 -2.71
N ASP A 64 -16.90 15.94 -3.16
CA ASP A 64 -18.33 15.63 -3.10
C ASP A 64 -18.66 14.33 -3.86
N HIS A 65 -18.02 14.12 -5.01
CA HIS A 65 -18.17 12.88 -5.79
C HIS A 65 -17.71 11.64 -5.01
N ALA A 66 -16.56 11.72 -4.33
CA ALA A 66 -16.07 10.62 -3.49
C ALA A 66 -17.02 10.30 -2.34
N LEU A 67 -17.46 11.34 -1.61
CA LEU A 67 -18.39 11.18 -0.51
C LEU A 67 -19.73 10.60 -0.96
N ALA A 68 -20.26 11.04 -2.12
CA ALA A 68 -21.50 10.50 -2.69
C ALA A 68 -21.39 9.02 -3.08
N LYS A 69 -20.18 8.53 -3.36
CA LYS A 69 -19.87 7.12 -3.64
C LYS A 69 -19.54 6.31 -2.38
N GLY A 70 -19.53 6.94 -1.21
CA GLY A 70 -19.10 6.33 0.05
C GLY A 70 -17.59 6.14 0.18
N VAL A 71 -16.80 6.68 -0.76
CA VAL A 71 -15.34 6.63 -0.76
C VAL A 71 -14.79 7.84 0.00
N GLN A 72 -13.84 7.60 0.89
CA GLN A 72 -13.26 8.62 1.76
C GLN A 72 -12.08 9.32 1.06
N PRO A 73 -12.10 10.65 0.85
CA PRO A 73 -11.05 11.33 0.14
C PRO A 73 -9.81 11.54 1.03
N LEU A 74 -8.64 11.21 0.48
CA LEU A 74 -7.32 11.59 0.98
C LEU A 74 -6.74 12.64 0.03
N VAL A 75 -6.02 13.62 0.56
CA VAL A 75 -5.48 14.73 -0.25
C VAL A 75 -4.00 14.95 -0.01
N TRP A 76 -3.28 15.35 -1.06
CA TRP A 76 -1.85 15.64 -0.98
C TRP A 76 -1.56 17.11 -0.66
N GLY A 77 -0.40 17.40 -0.03
CA GLY A 77 0.06 18.78 0.21
C GLY A 77 1.57 18.90 0.49
N TYR A 78 2.12 20.10 0.27
CA TYR A 78 3.54 20.40 0.53
C TYR A 78 3.82 20.63 2.02
N SER A 79 4.86 20.00 2.57
CA SER A 79 5.29 20.16 3.98
C SER A 79 5.50 21.62 4.40
N ALA A 80 5.95 22.48 3.47
CA ALA A 80 6.22 23.89 3.71
C ALA A 80 5.00 24.65 4.27
N GLU A 81 3.78 24.20 3.96
CA GLU A 81 2.52 24.80 4.44
C GLU A 81 2.20 24.45 5.90
N TYR A 82 2.90 23.45 6.48
CA TYR A 82 2.56 22.85 7.77
C TYR A 82 3.52 23.22 8.91
N PHE A 83 4.56 24.02 8.66
CA PHE A 83 5.50 24.48 9.70
C PHE A 83 4.85 25.48 10.66
N ASP A 84 4.14 26.47 10.12
CA ASP A 84 3.43 27.48 10.91
C ASP A 84 2.22 26.86 11.62
N SER A 85 2.13 27.05 12.94
CA SER A 85 1.11 26.38 13.75
C SER A 85 -0.32 26.83 13.43
N ASP A 86 -0.53 28.12 13.17
CA ASP A 86 -1.88 28.66 13.00
C ASP A 86 -2.39 28.33 11.59
N LYS A 87 -1.52 28.44 10.58
CA LYS A 87 -1.81 28.00 9.22
C LYS A 87 -2.12 26.51 9.16
N ARG A 88 -1.32 25.67 9.82
CA ARG A 88 -1.54 24.21 9.88
C ARG A 88 -2.90 23.86 10.47
N LYS A 89 -3.23 24.39 11.65
CA LYS A 89 -4.51 24.10 12.34
C LYS A 89 -5.70 24.55 11.49
N LYS A 90 -5.62 25.77 10.95
CA LYS A 90 -6.65 26.30 10.04
C LYS A 90 -6.84 25.39 8.83
N ARG A 91 -5.73 24.97 8.20
CA ARG A 91 -5.77 24.09 7.04
C ARG A 91 -6.38 22.73 7.35
N PHE A 92 -6.00 22.07 8.45
CA PHE A 92 -6.62 20.79 8.82
C PHE A 92 -8.10 20.92 9.09
N LYS A 93 -8.53 21.99 9.78
CA LYS A 93 -9.94 22.27 9.98
C LYS A 93 -10.69 22.45 8.64
N GLU A 94 -10.15 23.24 7.72
CA GLU A 94 -10.75 23.43 6.39
C GLU A 94 -10.90 22.10 5.65
N LEU A 95 -9.87 21.25 5.66
CA LEU A 95 -9.92 19.93 5.02
C LEU A 95 -10.98 19.02 5.65
N ALA A 96 -11.05 18.99 6.99
CA ALA A 96 -12.06 18.20 7.69
C ALA A 96 -13.48 18.71 7.42
N ASP A 97 -13.69 20.03 7.39
CA ASP A 97 -14.98 20.67 7.05
C ASP A 97 -15.40 20.34 5.60
N MET A 98 -14.44 20.13 4.69
CA MET A 98 -14.71 19.64 3.32
C MET A 98 -15.04 18.14 3.26
N GLY A 99 -14.83 17.39 4.34
CA GLY A 99 -15.07 15.94 4.41
C GLY A 99 -13.86 15.07 4.06
N VAL A 100 -12.67 15.67 3.91
CA VAL A 100 -11.40 14.93 3.77
C VAL A 100 -11.16 14.05 5.01
N LYS A 101 -10.61 12.86 4.81
CA LYS A 101 -10.29 11.90 5.89
C LYS A 101 -8.81 11.69 6.16
N GLY A 102 -7.94 12.26 5.34
CA GLY A 102 -6.52 12.24 5.61
C GLY A 102 -5.69 13.01 4.61
N VAL A 103 -4.44 13.21 5.00
CA VAL A 103 -3.46 14.01 4.28
C VAL A 103 -2.22 13.19 3.95
N LYS A 104 -1.71 13.31 2.73
CA LYS A 104 -0.38 12.88 2.31
C LYS A 104 0.50 14.12 2.23
N ILE A 105 1.35 14.34 3.23
CA ILE A 105 2.20 15.54 3.32
C ILE A 105 3.63 15.20 2.92
N ASP A 106 4.13 15.92 1.93
CA ASP A 106 5.32 15.55 1.17
C ASP A 106 6.46 16.57 1.30
N PHE A 107 7.68 16.16 0.94
CA PHE A 107 8.88 17.00 0.87
C PHE A 107 9.35 17.56 2.22
N TRP A 108 9.41 16.75 3.28
CA TRP A 108 10.01 17.15 4.57
C TRP A 108 11.53 17.26 4.51
N CYS A 109 12.19 16.37 3.76
CA CYS A 109 13.60 16.38 3.34
C CYS A 109 14.64 16.69 4.42
N SER A 110 14.37 16.38 5.70
CA SER A 110 15.26 16.74 6.81
C SER A 110 14.96 15.96 8.10
N ASP A 111 16.03 15.60 8.82
CA ASP A 111 16.02 14.98 10.16
C ASP A 111 16.30 15.98 11.29
N ARG A 112 16.33 17.29 10.99
CA ARG A 112 16.61 18.32 12.01
C ARG A 112 15.51 18.34 13.07
N GLN A 113 15.89 18.73 14.29
CA GLN A 113 14.98 18.78 15.44
C GLN A 113 13.72 19.60 15.18
N GLU A 114 13.83 20.69 14.42
CA GLU A 114 12.69 21.52 13.98
C GLU A 114 11.65 20.68 13.22
N VAL A 115 12.09 19.91 12.21
CA VAL A 115 11.19 19.04 11.45
C VAL A 115 10.60 17.95 12.35
N MET A 116 11.40 17.35 13.23
CA MET A 116 10.89 16.33 14.16
C MET A 116 9.81 16.89 15.08
N GLY A 117 9.97 18.12 15.58
CA GLY A 117 8.96 18.84 16.37
C GLY A 117 7.71 19.17 15.57
N THR A 118 7.86 19.61 14.32
CA THR A 118 6.74 19.87 13.42
C THR A 118 5.95 18.60 13.12
N LEU A 119 6.60 17.45 12.87
CA LEU A 119 5.92 16.17 12.63
C LEU A 119 5.04 15.76 13.82
N GLN A 120 5.52 15.90 15.06
CA GLN A 120 4.68 15.63 16.23
C GLN A 120 3.45 16.55 16.29
N SER A 121 3.65 17.83 15.99
CA SER A 121 2.57 18.82 15.95
C SER A 121 1.57 18.53 14.82
N VAL A 122 2.04 18.03 13.68
CA VAL A 122 1.20 17.58 12.56
C VAL A 122 0.32 16.42 12.99
N PHE A 123 0.87 15.40 13.65
CA PHE A 123 0.08 14.28 14.11
C PHE A 123 -1.00 14.70 15.13
N GLU A 124 -0.62 15.55 16.08
CA GLU A 124 -1.53 16.06 17.10
C GLU A 124 -2.66 16.92 16.51
N ASP A 125 -2.31 17.91 15.68
CA ASP A 125 -3.31 18.82 15.13
C ASP A 125 -4.22 18.13 14.10
N ALA A 126 -3.70 17.17 13.32
CA ALA A 126 -4.52 16.34 12.44
C ALA A 126 -5.47 15.43 13.23
N ALA A 127 -5.04 14.90 14.38
CA ALA A 127 -5.87 14.05 15.23
C ALA A 127 -7.07 14.81 15.82
N LYS A 128 -6.91 16.11 16.15
CA LYS A 128 -8.02 16.97 16.64
C LYS A 128 -9.14 17.12 15.62
N GLU A 129 -8.82 17.01 14.34
CA GLU A 129 -9.77 17.12 13.22
C GLU A 129 -10.12 15.75 12.59
N HIS A 130 -9.75 14.64 13.26
CA HIS A 130 -9.95 13.26 12.79
C HIS A 130 -9.39 12.98 11.38
N LEU A 131 -8.19 13.48 11.10
CA LEU A 131 -7.47 13.26 9.86
C LEU A 131 -6.35 12.21 10.03
N LEU A 132 -6.31 11.26 9.10
CA LEU A 132 -5.18 10.35 8.93
C LEU A 132 -3.97 11.10 8.32
N VAL A 133 -2.76 10.65 8.65
CA VAL A 133 -1.50 11.25 8.18
C VAL A 133 -0.65 10.19 7.49
N ASN A 134 -0.35 10.45 6.23
CA ASN A 134 0.68 9.81 5.42
C ASN A 134 1.81 10.82 5.18
N LEU A 135 3.08 10.41 5.34
CA LEU A 135 4.24 11.28 5.13
C LEU A 135 5.11 10.79 3.97
N HIS A 136 5.37 11.65 2.99
CA HIS A 136 6.30 11.41 1.88
C HIS A 136 7.48 12.39 1.93
N GLY A 137 8.56 12.11 1.20
CA GLY A 137 9.79 12.90 1.23
C GLY A 137 10.32 13.06 2.66
N THR A 138 10.20 12.01 3.47
CA THR A 138 10.31 12.08 4.94
C THR A 138 11.36 11.13 5.49
N THR A 139 11.63 11.28 6.78
CA THR A 139 12.53 10.39 7.52
C THR A 139 11.88 9.06 7.88
N VAL A 140 12.68 8.09 8.31
CA VAL A 140 12.18 6.80 8.80
C VAL A 140 11.30 6.97 10.05
N PRO A 141 10.14 6.29 10.15
CA PRO A 141 9.33 6.30 11.36
C PRO A 141 10.08 5.74 12.56
N ARG A 142 9.84 6.29 13.76
CA ARG A 142 10.51 5.89 15.01
C ARG A 142 9.49 5.55 16.11
N GLY A 143 8.57 4.64 15.79
CA GLY A 143 7.48 4.23 16.69
C GLY A 143 6.28 5.19 16.74
N TRP A 144 6.22 6.18 15.86
CA TRP A 144 5.17 7.22 15.88
C TRP A 144 3.75 6.68 15.73
N HIS A 145 3.56 5.61 14.95
CA HIS A 145 2.26 4.95 14.77
C HIS A 145 1.67 4.40 16.09
N ARG A 146 2.50 4.20 17.11
CA ARG A 146 2.06 3.79 18.45
C ARG A 146 1.60 4.98 19.29
N THR A 147 2.35 6.08 19.24
CA THR A 147 2.03 7.33 19.96
C THR A 147 0.83 8.05 19.34
N TRP A 148 0.80 8.05 18.01
CA TRP A 148 -0.16 8.72 17.13
C TRP A 148 -0.74 7.69 16.14
N PRO A 149 -1.80 6.97 16.50
CA PRO A 149 -2.39 5.97 15.61
C PRO A 149 -2.95 6.54 14.30
N ASN A 150 -3.20 7.85 14.23
CA ASN A 150 -3.61 8.52 12.98
C ASN A 150 -2.45 8.68 11.98
N PHE A 151 -1.19 8.51 12.41
CA PHE A 151 -0.08 8.31 11.49
C PHE A 151 -0.14 6.89 10.93
N VAL A 152 -0.67 6.76 9.72
CA VAL A 152 -1.03 5.46 9.14
C VAL A 152 0.09 4.86 8.29
N THR A 153 0.92 5.70 7.66
CA THR A 153 2.04 5.24 6.83
C THR A 153 3.02 6.35 6.50
N ALA A 154 4.19 5.98 5.98
CA ALA A 154 5.17 6.90 5.42
C ALA A 154 5.92 6.23 4.28
N GLU A 155 6.42 7.03 3.34
CA GLU A 155 7.34 6.61 2.29
C GLU A 155 8.69 6.20 2.89
N ALA A 156 9.66 7.12 2.98
CA ALA A 156 11.02 6.88 3.49
C ALA A 156 11.62 5.58 2.94
N ILE A 157 11.38 5.30 1.67
CA ILE A 157 11.67 4.05 0.98
C ILE A 157 11.83 4.35 -0.50
N LEU A 158 12.69 3.61 -1.21
CA LEU A 158 12.64 3.61 -2.67
C LEU A 158 11.45 2.73 -3.10
N GLY A 159 10.28 3.37 -3.21
CA GLY A 159 9.03 2.73 -3.61
C GLY A 159 8.88 2.64 -5.12
N THR A 160 7.69 2.21 -5.54
CA THR A 160 7.33 1.99 -6.95
C THR A 160 7.62 3.20 -7.85
N GLU A 161 7.46 4.43 -7.35
CA GLU A 161 7.77 5.67 -8.10
C GLU A 161 9.20 5.73 -8.67
N SER A 162 10.14 4.97 -8.08
CA SER A 162 11.54 4.92 -8.52
C SER A 162 11.70 4.48 -9.98
N TYR A 163 10.72 3.76 -10.56
CA TYR A 163 10.69 3.43 -11.99
C TYR A 163 10.57 4.65 -12.92
N PHE A 164 10.22 5.83 -12.42
CA PHE A 164 10.29 7.09 -13.18
C PHE A 164 11.71 7.69 -13.20
N TYR A 165 12.50 7.48 -12.15
CA TYR A 165 13.64 8.35 -11.83
C TYR A 165 14.98 7.64 -11.65
N GLU A 166 14.99 6.39 -11.16
CA GLU A 166 16.22 5.67 -10.79
C GLU A 166 16.53 4.52 -11.77
N PRO A 167 17.54 4.64 -12.65
CA PRO A 167 17.86 3.64 -13.67
C PRO A 167 18.29 2.28 -13.11
N ARG A 168 18.81 2.21 -11.88
CA ARG A 168 19.22 0.95 -11.24
C ARG A 168 18.04 0.21 -10.61
N PHE A 169 16.90 0.89 -10.44
CA PHE A 169 15.77 0.37 -9.69
C PHE A 169 15.20 -0.93 -10.29
N PRO A 170 14.97 -1.08 -11.60
CA PRO A 170 14.44 -2.34 -12.15
C PRO A 170 15.28 -3.57 -11.83
N GLU A 171 16.60 -3.44 -11.82
CA GLU A 171 17.47 -4.57 -11.51
C GLU A 171 17.43 -4.93 -10.04
N LYS A 172 17.34 -3.92 -9.17
CA LYS A 172 17.41 -4.05 -7.72
C LYS A 172 16.07 -4.17 -7.00
N ALA A 173 14.96 -3.89 -7.65
CA ALA A 173 13.63 -3.85 -7.03
C ALA A 173 13.29 -5.17 -6.30
N ALA A 174 13.39 -6.31 -6.98
CA ALA A 174 13.14 -7.62 -6.37
C ALA A 174 14.03 -7.89 -5.14
N GLU A 175 15.35 -7.69 -5.28
CA GLU A 175 16.33 -7.85 -4.19
C GLU A 175 15.95 -6.97 -3.00
N GLN A 176 15.74 -5.68 -3.26
CA GLN A 176 15.33 -4.68 -2.28
C GLN A 176 14.04 -5.07 -1.56
N ASN A 177 13.06 -5.60 -2.30
CA ASN A 177 11.76 -6.01 -1.75
C ASN A 177 11.85 -7.16 -0.74
N THR A 178 12.91 -7.98 -0.82
CA THR A 178 13.20 -9.00 0.20
C THR A 178 14.02 -8.48 1.38
N VAL A 179 14.65 -7.30 1.26
CA VAL A 179 15.48 -6.68 2.32
C VAL A 179 14.67 -5.72 3.19
N LEU A 180 13.78 -4.92 2.57
CA LEU A 180 13.04 -3.85 3.25
C LEU A 180 12.15 -4.34 4.40
N PRO A 181 11.52 -5.53 4.34
CA PRO A 181 10.76 -6.10 5.46
C PRO A 181 11.60 -6.37 6.71
N PHE A 182 12.93 -6.47 6.59
CA PHE A 182 13.88 -6.68 7.70
C PHE A 182 14.64 -5.42 8.09
N THR A 183 14.45 -4.31 7.37
CA THR A 183 15.14 -3.05 7.61
C THR A 183 14.12 -1.91 7.74
N ARG A 184 13.68 -1.31 6.62
CA ARG A 184 12.79 -0.15 6.62
C ARG A 184 11.41 -0.41 7.23
N ASN A 185 10.76 -1.55 6.92
CA ASN A 185 9.39 -1.80 7.39
C ASN A 185 9.34 -2.32 8.85
N VAL A 186 10.50 -2.72 9.42
CA VAL A 186 10.65 -2.99 10.86
C VAL A 186 10.51 -1.69 11.68
N ALA A 187 11.00 -0.57 11.15
CA ALA A 187 10.94 0.72 11.83
C ALA A 187 9.51 1.29 11.89
N GLY A 188 8.63 0.89 10.97
CA GLY A 188 7.23 1.29 10.94
C GLY A 188 6.58 1.08 9.58
N PRO A 189 5.31 1.50 9.43
CA PRO A 189 4.56 1.32 8.19
C PRO A 189 5.26 1.98 6.99
N ALA A 190 5.05 1.39 5.81
CA ALA A 190 5.73 1.78 4.58
C ALA A 190 4.71 1.92 3.44
N ASP A 191 4.60 3.12 2.89
CA ASP A 191 3.77 3.42 1.72
C ASP A 191 4.56 3.10 0.44
N TYR A 192 4.72 1.81 0.17
CA TYR A 192 5.50 1.34 -0.99
C TYR A 192 4.81 1.66 -2.33
N THR A 193 3.47 1.81 -2.32
CA THR A 193 2.59 1.98 -3.48
C THR A 193 2.58 0.77 -4.44
N PRO A 194 2.12 -0.42 -3.98
CA PRO A 194 2.29 -1.70 -4.69
C PRO A 194 1.36 -1.84 -5.91
N PHE A 195 1.55 -2.96 -6.64
CA PHE A 195 0.75 -3.40 -7.78
C PHE A 195 0.80 -2.45 -8.99
N ALA A 196 2.01 -2.24 -9.53
CA ALA A 196 2.24 -1.43 -10.72
C ALA A 196 2.71 -2.26 -11.91
N LEU A 197 1.78 -2.56 -12.82
CA LEU A 197 1.99 -3.31 -14.05
C LEU A 197 2.32 -2.39 -15.23
N THR A 198 1.70 -1.21 -15.32
CA THR A 198 2.01 -0.22 -16.38
C THR A 198 3.48 0.18 -16.36
N PHE A 199 4.18 0.02 -17.48
CA PHE A 199 5.59 0.37 -17.60
C PHE A 199 5.83 1.88 -17.61
N ARG A 200 6.91 2.29 -16.94
CA ARG A 200 7.40 3.67 -16.88
C ARG A 200 8.75 3.79 -17.59
N LYS A 201 9.38 4.95 -17.43
CA LYS A 201 10.68 5.28 -18.05
C LYS A 201 11.69 4.14 -17.90
N TYR A 202 11.77 3.55 -16.72
CA TYR A 202 12.55 2.35 -16.46
C TYR A 202 11.59 1.16 -16.32
N THR A 203 11.63 0.26 -17.31
CA THR A 203 10.75 -0.91 -17.38
C THR A 203 11.02 -1.86 -16.22
N ARG A 204 9.97 -2.26 -15.51
CA ARG A 204 10.01 -3.26 -14.43
C ARG A 204 10.49 -4.62 -14.94
N LEU A 205 11.22 -5.32 -14.07
CA LEU A 205 11.62 -6.72 -14.27
C LEU A 205 10.95 -7.71 -13.30
N ASN A 206 10.31 -7.22 -12.25
CA ASN A 206 9.51 -8.06 -11.36
C ASN A 206 8.26 -8.56 -12.09
N THR A 207 7.86 -9.79 -11.80
CA THR A 207 6.62 -10.37 -12.33
C THR A 207 5.39 -9.62 -11.83
N ALA A 208 4.26 -9.74 -12.54
CA ALA A 208 2.98 -9.20 -12.09
C ALA A 208 2.57 -9.74 -10.71
N THR A 209 2.89 -11.02 -10.45
CA THR A 209 2.59 -11.66 -9.16
C THR A 209 3.45 -11.13 -8.03
N HIS A 210 4.73 -10.82 -8.29
CA HIS A 210 5.59 -10.14 -7.31
C HIS A 210 5.00 -8.77 -6.94
N GLU A 211 4.58 -7.98 -7.93
CA GLU A 211 3.98 -6.66 -7.73
C GLU A 211 2.70 -6.70 -6.91
N LEU A 212 1.85 -7.69 -7.16
CA LEU A 212 0.63 -7.91 -6.37
C LEU A 212 0.95 -8.38 -4.94
N ALA A 213 1.91 -9.30 -4.78
CA ALA A 213 2.33 -9.84 -3.49
C ALA A 213 2.83 -8.73 -2.54
N MET A 214 3.45 -7.67 -3.06
CA MET A 214 3.93 -6.55 -2.26
C MET A 214 2.84 -5.86 -1.43
N ALA A 215 1.58 -5.89 -1.90
CA ALA A 215 0.44 -5.36 -1.14
C ALA A 215 0.17 -6.11 0.17
N MET A 216 0.67 -7.34 0.31
CA MET A 216 0.54 -8.16 1.52
C MET A 216 1.89 -8.38 2.24
N ILE A 217 3.01 -8.08 1.57
CA ILE A 217 4.35 -8.10 2.19
C ILE A 217 4.57 -6.85 3.05
N TYR A 218 4.30 -5.66 2.52
CA TYR A 218 4.51 -4.41 3.25
C TYR A 218 3.34 -4.10 4.18
N THR A 219 3.65 -3.79 5.43
CA THR A 219 2.64 -3.30 6.37
C THR A 219 2.47 -1.79 6.18
N SER A 220 1.24 -1.36 5.88
CA SER A 220 0.83 0.03 5.71
C SER A 220 -0.60 0.21 6.22
N GLY A 221 -0.90 1.29 6.96
CA GLY A 221 -2.27 1.55 7.43
C GLY A 221 -3.23 1.92 6.30
N VAL A 222 -2.71 2.53 5.22
CA VAL A 222 -3.43 2.70 3.95
C VAL A 222 -2.55 2.18 2.83
N ILE A 223 -3.06 1.24 2.03
CA ILE A 223 -2.35 0.70 0.86
C ILE A 223 -2.82 1.48 -0.38
N HIS A 224 -1.93 2.27 -0.97
CA HIS A 224 -2.19 2.95 -2.24
C HIS A 224 -1.83 2.03 -3.40
N PHE A 225 -2.82 1.46 -4.08
CA PHE A 225 -2.59 0.65 -5.27
C PHE A 225 -2.25 1.53 -6.47
N ALA A 226 -1.15 1.19 -7.12
CA ALA A 226 -0.56 1.98 -8.18
C ALA A 226 -0.82 1.35 -9.55
N ASP A 227 -2.02 1.47 -10.13
CA ASP A 227 -2.18 1.27 -11.58
C ASP A 227 -3.45 1.92 -12.14
N SER A 228 -3.64 1.83 -13.45
CA SER A 228 -4.73 2.44 -14.18
C SER A 228 -6.01 1.63 -14.04
N GLU A 229 -7.16 2.29 -14.23
CA GLU A 229 -8.45 1.60 -14.29
C GLU A 229 -8.44 0.44 -15.29
N GLU A 230 -7.79 0.61 -16.44
CA GLU A 230 -7.70 -0.42 -17.48
C GLU A 230 -7.01 -1.68 -16.95
N VAL A 231 -5.95 -1.53 -16.15
CA VAL A 231 -5.28 -2.66 -15.50
C VAL A 231 -6.18 -3.32 -14.46
N PHE A 232 -6.84 -2.53 -13.59
CA PHE A 232 -7.79 -3.10 -12.63
C PHE A 232 -8.94 -3.85 -13.32
N ASN A 233 -9.47 -3.29 -14.42
CA ASN A 233 -10.58 -3.86 -15.16
C ASN A 233 -10.17 -5.09 -15.99
N SER A 234 -8.91 -5.22 -16.37
CA SER A 234 -8.41 -6.40 -17.10
C SER A 234 -8.14 -7.60 -16.19
N LEU A 235 -8.05 -7.41 -14.87
CA LEU A 235 -7.79 -8.49 -13.93
C LEU A 235 -8.83 -9.63 -14.02
N PRO A 236 -8.40 -10.89 -13.89
CA PRO A 236 -9.30 -12.02 -13.70
C PRO A 236 -10.22 -11.82 -12.50
N THR A 237 -11.42 -12.39 -12.56
CA THR A 237 -12.44 -12.25 -11.50
C THR A 237 -11.91 -12.66 -10.13
N GLU A 238 -11.11 -13.71 -10.06
CA GLU A 238 -10.48 -14.20 -8.83
C GLU A 238 -9.55 -13.17 -8.20
N LEU A 239 -8.79 -12.42 -9.02
CA LEU A 239 -7.91 -11.36 -8.55
C LEU A 239 -8.71 -10.12 -8.15
N LYS A 240 -9.78 -9.80 -8.87
CA LYS A 240 -10.70 -8.73 -8.46
C LYS A 240 -11.32 -9.02 -7.09
N ASN A 241 -11.72 -10.28 -6.85
CA ASN A 241 -12.23 -10.71 -5.56
C ASN A 241 -11.16 -10.70 -4.48
N LEU A 242 -9.93 -11.14 -4.77
CA LEU A 242 -8.80 -11.02 -3.85
C LEU A 242 -8.60 -9.57 -3.42
N LEU A 243 -8.53 -8.64 -4.39
CA LEU A 243 -8.32 -7.22 -4.09
C LEU A 243 -9.44 -6.64 -3.24
N LYS A 244 -10.70 -7.07 -3.43
CA LYS A 244 -11.84 -6.69 -2.57
C LYS A 244 -11.68 -7.23 -1.15
N GLU A 245 -11.42 -8.52 -1.02
CA GLU A 245 -11.44 -9.28 0.24
C GLU A 245 -10.22 -9.03 1.12
N MET A 246 -9.03 -8.87 0.52
CA MET A 246 -7.80 -8.82 1.30
C MET A 246 -7.76 -7.62 2.25
N PRO A 247 -7.31 -7.81 3.49
CA PRO A 247 -7.28 -6.73 4.48
C PRO A 247 -6.08 -5.80 4.24
N ALA A 248 -6.15 -4.59 4.80
CA ALA A 248 -5.00 -3.68 4.87
C ALA A 248 -4.13 -3.90 6.11
N THR A 249 -4.67 -4.60 7.13
CA THR A 249 -3.99 -4.88 8.39
C THR A 249 -4.05 -6.35 8.74
N TRP A 250 -3.25 -6.75 9.71
CA TRP A 250 -3.04 -8.15 10.07
C TRP A 250 -3.04 -8.30 11.59
N ASP A 251 -3.77 -9.29 12.09
CA ASP A 251 -3.78 -9.64 13.51
C ASP A 251 -2.54 -10.48 13.86
N LYS A 252 -2.09 -11.30 12.91
CA LYS A 252 -0.91 -12.15 13.07
C LYS A 252 -0.06 -12.18 11.80
N THR A 253 1.25 -12.13 11.99
CA THR A 253 2.26 -12.31 10.94
C THR A 253 3.32 -13.29 11.43
N GLU A 254 3.67 -14.27 10.59
CA GLU A 254 4.74 -15.24 10.86
C GLU A 254 5.67 -15.28 9.64
N CYS A 255 6.97 -15.13 9.86
CA CYS A 255 7.97 -15.30 8.81
C CYS A 255 8.26 -16.80 8.63
N ILE A 256 7.93 -17.36 7.47
CA ILE A 256 8.18 -18.77 7.13
C ILE A 256 9.59 -18.92 6.55
N ILE A 257 9.94 -18.05 5.61
CA ILE A 257 11.27 -17.98 4.98
C ILE A 257 11.69 -16.52 4.99
N GLY A 258 12.89 -16.24 5.49
CA GLY A 258 13.44 -14.89 5.58
C GLY A 258 14.91 -14.89 5.23
N GLU A 259 15.21 -14.68 3.96
CA GLU A 259 16.57 -14.56 3.44
C GLU A 259 16.70 -13.19 2.74
N PRO A 260 17.13 -12.14 3.48
CA PRO A 260 17.28 -10.80 2.91
C PRO A 260 18.16 -10.82 1.64
N GLY A 261 17.64 -10.23 0.56
CA GLY A 261 18.26 -10.21 -0.77
C GLY A 261 17.93 -11.44 -1.64
N LYS A 262 17.24 -12.45 -1.10
CA LYS A 262 16.95 -13.70 -1.83
C LYS A 262 15.49 -14.10 -1.84
N ALA A 263 14.87 -14.32 -0.69
CA ALA A 263 13.52 -14.84 -0.62
C ALA A 263 12.84 -14.42 0.67
N LEU A 264 11.55 -14.11 0.56
CA LEU A 264 10.69 -13.84 1.70
C LEU A 264 9.39 -14.60 1.51
N VAL A 265 8.97 -15.32 2.56
CA VAL A 265 7.64 -15.93 2.63
C VAL A 265 7.04 -15.64 4.00
N LEU A 266 5.87 -15.00 4.00
CA LEU A 266 5.12 -14.64 5.19
C LEU A 266 3.79 -15.39 5.24
N SER A 267 3.39 -15.85 6.42
CA SER A 267 1.99 -16.12 6.74
C SER A 267 1.36 -14.88 7.35
N ARG A 268 0.18 -14.50 6.87
CA ARG A 268 -0.57 -13.31 7.29
C ARG A 268 -2.01 -13.69 7.59
N GLN A 269 -2.53 -13.29 8.75
CA GLN A 269 -3.90 -13.60 9.18
C GLN A 269 -4.63 -12.36 9.68
N LYS A 270 -5.90 -12.25 9.32
CA LYS A 270 -6.84 -11.22 9.81
C LYS A 270 -8.21 -11.87 9.95
N ASP A 271 -8.79 -11.83 11.14
CA ASP A 271 -10.07 -12.46 11.43
C ASP A 271 -10.09 -13.94 10.97
N ASP A 272 -10.96 -14.31 10.02
CA ASP A 272 -11.02 -15.64 9.42
C ASP A 272 -10.29 -15.78 8.08
N LEU A 273 -9.59 -14.72 7.65
CA LEU A 273 -8.76 -14.72 6.45
C LEU A 273 -7.33 -15.17 6.78
N SER A 274 -6.81 -16.11 5.99
CA SER A 274 -5.44 -16.63 6.13
C SER A 274 -4.76 -16.67 4.77
N TYR A 275 -3.55 -16.13 4.71
CA TYR A 275 -2.73 -16.07 3.51
C TYR A 275 -1.30 -16.54 3.76
N ILE A 276 -0.66 -17.05 2.71
CA ILE A 276 0.81 -17.14 2.63
C ILE A 276 1.24 -16.39 1.37
N VAL A 277 2.20 -15.50 1.52
CA VAL A 277 2.66 -14.62 0.44
C VAL A 277 4.17 -14.73 0.34
N GLY A 278 4.68 -14.96 -0.87
CA GLY A 278 6.10 -15.11 -1.12
C GLY A 278 6.60 -14.28 -2.29
N ILE A 279 7.86 -13.84 -2.20
CA ILE A 279 8.58 -13.11 -3.25
C ILE A 279 10.05 -13.56 -3.33
N ASN A 280 10.61 -13.53 -4.55
CA ASN A 280 12.00 -13.88 -4.86
C ASN A 280 12.78 -12.63 -5.28
N GLY A 281 13.88 -12.36 -4.60
CA GLY A 281 14.76 -11.24 -4.86
C GLY A 281 15.86 -11.50 -5.89
N THR A 282 15.98 -12.74 -6.40
CA THR A 282 17.09 -13.18 -7.24
C THR A 282 16.70 -13.36 -8.71
N ASN A 283 17.72 -13.48 -9.57
CA ASN A 283 17.59 -13.84 -10.99
C ASN A 283 17.50 -15.36 -11.24
N ALA A 284 17.37 -16.16 -10.19
CA ALA A 284 17.30 -17.61 -10.28
C ALA A 284 16.04 -18.14 -9.59
N ASN A 285 15.59 -19.31 -10.02
CA ASN A 285 14.52 -20.02 -9.34
C ASN A 285 14.89 -20.37 -7.89
N GLN A 286 13.95 -20.25 -6.96
CA GLN A 286 14.13 -20.66 -5.56
C GLN A 286 13.14 -21.77 -5.21
N SER A 287 13.64 -22.96 -4.91
CA SER A 287 12.79 -24.08 -4.47
C SER A 287 12.44 -23.95 -3.00
N ILE A 288 11.15 -23.99 -2.69
CA ILE A 288 10.62 -23.89 -1.33
C ILE A 288 9.71 -25.07 -1.00
N THR A 289 9.63 -25.40 0.29
CA THR A 289 8.71 -26.42 0.81
C THR A 289 7.99 -25.87 2.03
N ILE A 290 6.66 -25.96 2.05
CA ILE A 290 5.81 -25.43 3.12
C ILE A 290 4.79 -26.49 3.55
N ASP A 291 4.61 -26.64 4.85
CA ASP A 291 3.49 -27.38 5.43
C ASP A 291 2.22 -26.51 5.43
N LEU A 292 1.40 -26.64 4.38
CA LEU A 292 0.15 -25.87 4.28
C LEU A 292 -0.93 -26.39 5.24
N LYS A 293 -0.82 -27.61 5.79
CA LYS A 293 -1.74 -28.08 6.84
C LYS A 293 -1.49 -27.35 8.16
N LYS A 294 -0.24 -26.95 8.46
CA LYS A 294 0.09 -26.11 9.63
C LYS A 294 -0.66 -24.77 9.59
N TYR A 295 -0.69 -24.11 8.43
CA TYR A 295 -1.25 -22.76 8.27
C TYR A 295 -2.72 -22.73 7.81
N GLY A 296 -3.21 -23.82 7.23
CA GLY A 296 -4.58 -23.99 6.74
C GLY A 296 -5.53 -24.71 7.70
N LYS A 297 -5.26 -24.72 9.02
CA LYS A 297 -6.19 -25.33 9.99
C LYS A 297 -7.56 -24.65 9.91
N GLY A 298 -8.61 -25.43 9.75
CA GLY A 298 -9.99 -24.94 9.61
C GLY A 298 -10.40 -24.60 8.17
N PHE A 299 -9.52 -24.83 7.18
CA PHE A 299 -9.80 -24.65 5.76
C PHE A 299 -9.79 -26.01 5.04
N SER A 300 -10.52 -26.15 3.93
CA SER A 300 -10.57 -27.40 3.14
C SER A 300 -9.54 -27.43 2.01
N LYS A 301 -9.23 -26.28 1.44
CA LYS A 301 -8.35 -26.14 0.27
C LYS A 301 -7.61 -24.81 0.30
N PHE A 302 -6.70 -24.64 -0.65
CA PHE A 302 -6.07 -23.35 -0.89
C PHE A 302 -6.15 -23.00 -2.37
N ARG A 303 -6.23 -21.70 -2.64
CA ARG A 303 -6.05 -21.11 -3.97
C ARG A 303 -4.66 -20.50 -4.03
N ILE A 304 -3.93 -20.75 -5.09
CA ILE A 304 -2.66 -20.07 -5.39
C ILE A 304 -2.84 -19.14 -6.59
N ILE A 305 -2.27 -17.95 -6.47
CA ILE A 305 -2.04 -17.00 -7.55
C ILE A 305 -0.52 -16.99 -7.80
N SER A 306 -0.13 -17.33 -9.01
CA SER A 306 1.25 -17.42 -9.49
C SER A 306 1.40 -16.73 -10.84
N GLU A 307 2.62 -16.75 -11.38
CA GLU A 307 2.92 -16.22 -12.70
C GLU A 307 2.05 -16.85 -13.80
N GLY A 308 1.51 -16.02 -14.68
CA GLY A 308 0.80 -16.43 -15.88
C GLY A 308 1.73 -16.72 -17.07
N LYS A 309 1.16 -16.71 -18.28
CA LYS A 309 1.91 -17.00 -19.51
C LYS A 309 2.90 -15.88 -19.82
N ASP A 310 2.44 -14.63 -19.79
CA ASP A 310 3.33 -13.47 -19.69
C ASP A 310 3.60 -13.18 -18.20
N PRO A 311 4.79 -13.48 -17.67
CA PRO A 311 5.06 -13.27 -16.25
C PRO A 311 5.01 -11.79 -15.84
N LEU A 312 5.10 -10.83 -16.77
CA LEU A 312 5.06 -9.41 -16.45
C LEU A 312 3.64 -8.84 -16.39
N MET A 313 2.65 -9.51 -16.99
CA MET A 313 1.28 -8.99 -17.13
C MET A 313 0.20 -9.97 -16.69
N ASP A 314 0.44 -11.28 -16.82
CA ASP A 314 -0.56 -12.31 -16.59
C ASP A 314 -0.40 -12.98 -15.21
N PHE A 315 -1.53 -13.55 -14.77
CA PHE A 315 -1.62 -14.34 -13.55
C PHE A 315 -2.20 -15.71 -13.87
N LYS A 316 -1.76 -16.72 -13.13
CA LYS A 316 -2.36 -18.05 -13.10
C LYS A 316 -3.02 -18.27 -11.75
N VAL A 317 -4.24 -18.78 -11.76
CA VAL A 317 -5.01 -19.05 -10.54
C VAL A 317 -5.42 -20.51 -10.53
N GLU A 318 -5.03 -21.24 -9.49
CA GLU A 318 -5.32 -22.66 -9.33
C GLU A 318 -5.76 -22.96 -7.90
N SER A 319 -6.49 -24.06 -7.70
CA SER A 319 -6.93 -24.48 -6.37
C SER A 319 -6.61 -25.95 -6.13
N TYR A 320 -6.12 -26.26 -4.93
CA TYR A 320 -5.65 -27.58 -4.56
C TYR A 320 -6.08 -27.95 -3.13
N PRO A 321 -6.22 -29.25 -2.83
CA PRO A 321 -6.40 -29.70 -1.46
C PRO A 321 -5.17 -29.37 -0.60
N LEU A 322 -5.37 -29.25 0.72
CA LEU A 322 -4.26 -29.01 1.65
C LEU A 322 -3.27 -30.17 1.69
N THR A 323 -1.98 -29.84 1.67
CA THR A 323 -0.88 -30.80 1.79
C THR A 323 0.15 -30.30 2.80
N SER A 324 0.79 -31.22 3.54
CA SER A 324 1.86 -30.88 4.49
C SER A 324 3.24 -30.77 3.84
N ASN A 325 3.34 -31.06 2.54
CA ASN A 325 4.60 -31.02 1.79
C ASN A 325 4.37 -30.31 0.46
N TRP A 326 3.88 -29.08 0.52
CA TRP A 326 3.68 -28.27 -0.67
C TRP A 326 5.04 -27.80 -1.17
N LYS A 327 5.43 -28.23 -2.36
CA LYS A 327 6.66 -27.82 -3.03
C LYS A 327 6.33 -26.81 -4.10
N TYR A 328 7.11 -25.73 -4.16
CA TYR A 328 6.95 -24.69 -5.15
C TYR A 328 8.29 -24.19 -5.63
N ASN A 329 8.36 -23.82 -6.90
CA ASN A 329 9.53 -23.23 -7.50
C ASN A 329 9.25 -21.75 -7.77
N LEU A 330 9.77 -20.89 -6.92
CA LEU A 330 9.54 -19.46 -6.98
C LEU A 330 10.33 -18.86 -8.14
N ALA A 331 9.63 -18.29 -9.12
CA ALA A 331 10.24 -17.75 -10.34
C ALA A 331 11.24 -16.61 -10.03
N PRO A 332 12.23 -16.35 -10.90
CA PRO A 332 13.14 -15.22 -10.77
C PRO A 332 12.35 -13.90 -10.71
N LYS A 333 12.66 -13.03 -9.75
CA LYS A 333 11.90 -11.78 -9.48
C LYS A 333 10.38 -12.02 -9.39
N GLY A 334 10.02 -13.22 -8.96
CA GLY A 334 8.67 -13.80 -8.95
C GLY A 334 8.01 -13.71 -7.58
N GLY A 335 6.76 -14.13 -7.52
CA GLY A 335 6.00 -14.20 -6.29
C GLY A 335 4.86 -15.21 -6.33
N PHE A 336 4.19 -15.38 -5.20
CA PHE A 336 2.91 -16.07 -5.13
C PHE A 336 2.06 -15.55 -3.98
N ILE A 337 0.76 -15.74 -4.11
CA ILE A 337 -0.20 -15.55 -3.02
C ILE A 337 -1.02 -16.84 -2.88
N ILE A 338 -0.98 -17.44 -1.71
CA ILE A 338 -1.89 -18.49 -1.29
C ILE A 338 -2.99 -17.87 -0.43
N GLN A 339 -4.24 -18.11 -0.81
CA GLN A 339 -5.43 -17.84 -0.01
C GLN A 339 -6.01 -19.16 0.47
N PHE A 340 -6.18 -19.33 1.78
CA PHE A 340 -6.87 -20.49 2.32
C PHE A 340 -8.39 -20.33 2.22
N ILE A 341 -9.10 -21.38 1.82
CA ILE A 341 -10.54 -21.34 1.53
C ILE A 341 -11.24 -22.43 2.36
N LYS A 342 -12.33 -22.03 3.03
CA LYS A 342 -13.14 -22.91 3.89
C LYS A 342 -13.68 -24.10 3.10
#